data_AF-A0A7C1YR26-F1
#
_entry.id   AF-A0A7C1YR26-F1
#
_cell.length_a   1.000
_cell.length_b   1.000
_cell.length_c   1.000
_cell.angle_alpha   90.00
_cell.angle_beta   90.00
_cell.angle_gamma   90.00
#
_symmetry.space_group_name_H-M   'P 1'
#
loop_
_entity.id
_entity.type
_entity.pdbx_description
1 polymer ?
#
loop_
_entity_poly.entity_id
_entity_poly.type
_entity_poly.pdbx_seq_one_letter_code
_entity_poly.pdbx_strand_id
1 'polypeptide(L)'
;AMATFTELIIAHHLLENHTKEIPEDAILECLLDNFLLTVFRQNLITRFEQTIHDISGSRQLGTEELCHIWWGLNKELYGTVVEIDSSYQWGWTYVSHIFRDHFYCFSYVFGGLLAHCMYKSYQTLGLEFTNRLIELMKMGGSRSTGELLKIIGIEISEKEVWLDGFRIFEDLMKRYATIKSIQVSS
;
A
#
# COMPACT_ATOMS: atom_id res chain seq x y z
N ALA A 1 -3.12 -4.56 7.75
CA ALA A 1 -2.74 -5.94 7.39
C ALA A 1 -3.95 -6.86 7.41
N MET A 2 -4.46 -7.33 8.56
CA MET A 2 -5.57 -8.31 8.59
C MET A 2 -6.85 -7.84 7.89
N ALA A 3 -7.31 -6.61 8.13
CA ALA A 3 -8.48 -6.06 7.47
C ALA A 3 -8.30 -6.02 5.93
N THR A 4 -7.19 -5.43 5.47
CA THR A 4 -6.81 -5.38 4.05
C THR A 4 -6.66 -6.77 3.42
N PHE A 5 -6.14 -7.75 4.15
CA PHE A 5 -6.03 -9.13 3.68
C PHE A 5 -7.42 -9.75 3.47
N THR A 6 -8.35 -9.54 4.40
CA THR A 6 -9.74 -9.98 4.26
C THR A 6 -10.43 -9.28 3.08
N GLU A 7 -10.20 -7.97 2.91
CA GLU A 7 -10.68 -7.21 1.74
C GLU A 7 -10.17 -7.81 0.43
N LEU A 8 -8.89 -8.18 0.36
CA LEU A 8 -8.31 -8.86 -0.82
C LEU A 8 -8.98 -10.20 -1.11
N ILE A 9 -9.24 -11.03 -0.08
CA ILE A 9 -9.97 -12.29 -0.27
C ILE A 9 -11.35 -12.04 -0.88
N ILE A 10 -12.11 -11.09 -0.32
CA ILE A 10 -13.46 -10.75 -0.78
C ILE A 10 -13.41 -10.20 -2.20
N ALA A 11 -12.50 -9.27 -2.47
CA ALA A 11 -12.37 -8.65 -3.78
C ALA A 11 -11.99 -9.67 -4.86
N HIS A 12 -11.09 -10.61 -4.57
CA HIS A 12 -10.76 -11.68 -5.51
C HIS A 12 -11.93 -12.65 -5.74
N HIS A 13 -12.71 -12.96 -4.70
CA HIS A 13 -13.96 -13.71 -4.88
C HIS A 13 -14.95 -12.96 -5.79
N LEU A 14 -15.08 -11.63 -5.62
CA LEU A 14 -15.91 -10.81 -6.50
C LEU A 14 -15.37 -10.75 -7.93
N LEU A 15 -14.05 -10.74 -8.15
CA LEU A 15 -13.47 -10.78 -9.50
C LEU A 15 -13.81 -12.08 -10.25
N GLU A 16 -13.92 -13.20 -9.55
CA GLU A 16 -14.30 -14.50 -10.12
C GLU A 16 -15.82 -14.62 -10.35
N ASN A 17 -16.62 -13.85 -9.61
CA ASN A 17 -18.08 -13.93 -9.59
C ASN A 17 -18.74 -12.59 -9.96
N HIS A 18 -18.05 -11.76 -10.73
CA HIS A 18 -18.49 -10.42 -11.07
C HIS A 18 -19.78 -10.47 -11.90
N THR A 19 -20.59 -9.41 -11.81
CA THR A 19 -21.88 -9.32 -12.50
C THR A 19 -21.92 -8.07 -13.35
N LYS A 20 -23.03 -7.85 -14.07
CA LYS A 20 -23.23 -6.57 -14.77
C LYS A 20 -23.39 -5.39 -13.80
N GLU A 21 -23.88 -5.64 -12.58
CA GLU A 21 -24.09 -4.61 -11.56
C GLU A 21 -22.79 -4.30 -10.80
N ILE A 22 -21.92 -5.31 -10.64
CA ILE A 22 -20.60 -5.19 -10.04
C ILE A 22 -19.59 -5.61 -11.11
N PRO A 23 -19.28 -4.71 -12.07
CA PRO A 23 -18.41 -5.06 -13.18
C PRO A 23 -16.97 -5.25 -12.72
N GLU A 24 -16.24 -6.08 -13.45
CA GLU A 24 -14.87 -6.47 -13.13
C GLU A 24 -13.90 -5.28 -13.06
N ASP A 25 -14.04 -4.31 -13.97
CA ASP A 25 -13.18 -3.13 -14.01
C ASP A 25 -13.37 -2.23 -12.78
N ALA A 26 -14.59 -2.06 -12.28
CA ALA A 26 -14.84 -1.31 -11.05
C ALA A 26 -14.18 -1.97 -9.82
N ILE A 27 -14.17 -3.30 -9.74
CA ILE A 27 -13.48 -4.03 -8.65
C ILE A 27 -11.96 -3.81 -8.76
N LEU A 28 -11.41 -3.91 -9.97
CA LEU A 28 -9.98 -3.70 -10.21
C LEU A 28 -9.56 -2.25 -9.92
N GLU A 29 -10.33 -1.25 -10.35
CA GLU A 29 -10.11 0.17 -10.05
C GLU A 29 -10.02 0.38 -8.52
N CYS A 30 -11.00 -0.16 -7.79
CA CYS A 30 -11.02 -0.07 -6.32
C CYS A 30 -9.76 -0.68 -5.67
N LEU A 31 -9.33 -1.86 -6.14
CA LEU A 31 -8.12 -2.51 -5.63
C LEU A 31 -6.85 -1.72 -5.94
N LEU A 32 -6.72 -1.21 -7.17
CA LEU A 32 -5.57 -0.44 -7.62
C LEU A 32 -5.47 0.90 -6.87
N ASP A 33 -6.59 1.61 -6.72
CA ASP A 33 -6.66 2.86 -5.97
C ASP A 33 -6.33 2.63 -4.50
N ASN A 34 -6.83 1.56 -3.89
CA ASN A 34 -6.51 1.23 -2.51
C ASN A 34 -5.01 0.98 -2.33
N PHE A 35 -4.36 0.26 -3.25
CA PHE A 35 -2.91 0.05 -3.20
C PHE A 35 -2.14 1.38 -3.34
N LEU A 36 -2.55 2.24 -4.28
CA LEU A 36 -1.97 3.57 -4.47
C LEU A 36 -2.06 4.42 -3.20
N LEU A 37 -3.23 4.44 -2.56
CA LEU A 37 -3.50 5.25 -1.38
C LEU A 37 -2.85 4.73 -0.10
N THR A 38 -2.70 3.42 0.05
CA THR A 38 -2.18 2.79 1.28
C THR A 38 -0.69 2.48 1.23
N VAL A 39 -0.12 2.25 0.05
CA VAL A 39 1.31 1.92 -0.12
C VAL A 39 2.06 3.12 -0.65
N PHE A 40 1.79 3.53 -1.89
CA PHE A 40 2.60 4.56 -2.56
C PHE A 40 2.44 5.95 -1.93
N ARG A 41 1.19 6.38 -1.70
CA ARG A 41 0.91 7.69 -1.09
C ARG A 41 1.40 7.77 0.36
N GLN A 42 1.27 6.70 1.12
CA GLN A 42 1.78 6.66 2.49
C GLN A 42 3.31 6.63 2.51
N ASN A 43 3.94 5.95 1.55
CA ASN A 43 5.40 5.99 1.39
C ASN A 43 5.89 7.41 1.13
N LEU A 44 5.24 8.16 0.25
CA LEU A 44 5.54 9.57 0.03
C LEU A 44 5.48 10.38 1.32
N ILE A 45 4.42 10.21 2.12
CA ILE A 45 4.26 10.93 3.40
C ILE A 45 5.38 10.53 4.37
N THR A 46 5.71 9.25 4.46
CA THR A 46 6.84 8.77 5.27
C THR A 46 8.17 9.35 4.80
N ARG A 47 8.41 9.44 3.49
CA ARG A 47 9.63 10.05 2.93
C ARG A 47 9.69 11.54 3.21
N PHE A 48 8.56 12.24 3.14
CA PHE A 48 8.47 13.64 3.53
C PHE A 48 8.86 13.81 4.99
N GLU A 49 8.27 13.02 5.89
CA GLU A 49 8.57 13.06 7.32
C GLU A 49 10.04 12.72 7.63
N GLN A 50 10.60 11.68 7.01
CA GLN A 50 12.03 11.35 7.12
C GLN A 50 12.91 12.52 6.71
N THR A 51 12.64 13.10 5.54
CA THR A 51 13.45 14.20 4.99
C THR A 51 13.43 15.43 5.89
N ILE A 52 12.25 15.82 6.40
CA ILE A 52 12.17 16.98 7.29
C ILE A 52 12.89 16.72 8.62
N HIS A 53 12.79 15.52 9.19
CA HIS A 53 13.46 15.17 10.44
C HIS A 53 14.98 15.15 10.28
N ASP A 54 15.49 14.57 9.19
CA ASP A 54 16.92 14.51 8.90
C ASP A 54 17.53 15.93 8.78
N ILE A 55 16.87 16.84 8.07
CA ILE A 55 17.33 18.22 7.94
C ILE A 55 17.21 18.96 9.28
N SER A 56 16.11 18.75 10.01
CA SER A 56 15.84 19.41 11.30
C SER A 56 16.89 19.11 12.37
N GLY A 57 17.58 17.97 12.27
CA GLY A 57 18.71 17.62 13.13
C GLY A 57 19.91 18.56 12.99
N SER A 58 19.98 19.33 11.90
CA SER A 58 21.08 20.27 11.62
C SER A 58 20.67 21.74 11.58
N ARG A 59 19.45 22.05 11.12
CA ARG A 59 18.94 23.42 11.00
C ARG A 59 17.42 23.48 10.98
N GLN A 60 16.85 24.66 11.19
CA GLN A 60 15.42 24.88 10.99
C GLN A 60 15.06 24.91 9.49
N LEU A 61 13.84 24.44 9.18
CA LEU A 61 13.25 24.45 7.85
C LEU A 61 12.22 25.57 7.74
N GLY A 62 12.30 26.36 6.67
CA GLY A 62 11.27 27.34 6.32
C GLY A 62 10.06 26.70 5.62
N THR A 63 8.93 27.41 5.62
CA THR A 63 7.69 26.95 4.97
C THR A 63 7.84 26.69 3.47
N GLU A 64 8.58 27.54 2.76
CA GLU A 64 8.84 27.36 1.32
C GLU A 64 9.62 26.07 1.04
N GLU A 65 10.58 25.73 1.91
CA GLU A 65 11.36 24.50 1.78
C GLU A 65 10.49 23.26 2.01
N LEU A 66 9.60 23.30 3.00
CA LEU A 66 8.62 22.22 3.23
C LEU A 66 7.72 22.02 2.01
N CYS A 67 7.22 23.12 1.42
CA CYS A 67 6.42 23.06 0.20
C CYS A 67 7.23 22.48 -0.97
N HIS A 68 8.51 22.85 -1.10
CA HIS A 68 9.39 22.32 -2.14
C HIS A 68 9.64 20.81 -1.99
N ILE A 69 9.95 20.34 -0.78
CA ILE A 69 10.15 18.91 -0.51
C ILE A 69 8.86 18.13 -0.81
N TRP A 70 7.71 18.60 -0.31
CA TRP A 70 6.41 17.97 -0.56
C TRP A 70 6.09 17.87 -2.05
N TRP A 71 6.31 18.97 -2.78
CA TRP A 71 6.08 19.04 -4.21
C TRP A 71 6.99 18.09 -4.99
N GLY A 72 8.29 18.05 -4.65
CA GLY A 72 9.27 17.17 -5.27
C GLY A 72 8.89 15.69 -5.14
N LEU A 73 8.50 15.26 -3.94
CA LEU A 73 8.08 13.87 -3.71
C LEU A 73 6.80 13.51 -4.47
N ASN A 74 5.84 14.43 -4.61
CA ASN A 74 4.63 14.18 -5.40
C ASN A 74 4.95 14.09 -6.90
N LYS A 75 5.86 14.93 -7.40
CA LYS A 75 6.37 14.81 -8.77
C LYS A 75 7.07 13.48 -9.03
N GLU A 76 7.83 12.97 -8.06
CA GLU A 76 8.46 11.65 -8.16
C GLU A 76 7.41 10.54 -8.23
N LEU A 77 6.38 10.60 -7.38
CA LEU A 77 5.31 9.59 -7.35
C LEU A 77 4.47 9.59 -8.63
N TYR A 78 4.00 10.75 -9.07
CA TYR A 78 3.05 10.85 -10.18
C TYR A 78 3.72 11.05 -11.55
N GLY A 79 5.00 11.39 -11.60
CA GLY A 79 5.72 11.63 -12.85
C GLY A 79 5.06 12.73 -13.70
N THR A 80 4.94 12.48 -15.01
CA THR A 80 4.33 13.41 -15.97
C THR A 80 2.88 13.07 -16.32
N VAL A 81 2.31 12.03 -15.71
CA VAL A 81 0.97 11.54 -16.09
C VAL A 81 -0.15 12.26 -15.35
N VAL A 82 0.14 12.91 -14.22
CA VAL A 82 -0.83 13.72 -13.47
C VAL A 82 -0.34 15.16 -13.43
N GLU A 83 -1.20 16.08 -13.86
CA GLU A 83 -1.00 17.51 -13.61
C GLU A 83 -1.42 17.83 -12.18
N ILE A 84 -0.46 18.29 -11.38
CA ILE A 84 -0.70 18.66 -9.98
C ILE A 84 -0.95 20.16 -9.94
N ASP A 85 -2.08 20.57 -9.37
CA ASP A 85 -2.38 21.99 -9.18
C ASP A 85 -1.36 22.63 -8.23
N SER A 86 -0.91 23.85 -8.56
CA SER A 86 0.10 24.57 -7.79
C SER A 86 -0.27 24.81 -6.32
N SER A 87 -1.55 24.83 -5.96
CA SER A 87 -2.01 24.91 -4.58
C SER A 87 -1.65 23.67 -3.76
N TYR A 88 -1.39 22.52 -4.41
CA TYR A 88 -1.05 21.28 -3.73
C TYR A 88 0.35 21.27 -3.09
N GLN A 89 1.16 22.31 -3.32
CA GLN A 89 2.38 22.56 -2.54
C GLN A 89 2.11 22.61 -1.03
N TRP A 90 0.89 22.99 -0.63
CA TRP A 90 0.41 23.01 0.76
C TRP A 90 -0.15 21.67 1.24
N GLY A 91 -0.13 20.62 0.42
CA GLY A 91 -0.84 19.37 0.71
C GLY A 91 -0.36 18.64 1.97
N TRP A 92 0.85 18.92 2.45
CA TRP A 92 1.36 18.36 3.70
C TRP A 92 0.60 18.88 4.93
N THR A 93 -0.02 20.05 4.87
CA THR A 93 -0.61 20.71 6.05
C THR A 93 -1.87 20.02 6.57
N TYR A 94 -2.62 19.31 5.72
CA TYR A 94 -3.82 18.59 6.13
C TYR A 94 -3.54 17.15 6.60
N VAL A 95 -2.30 16.67 6.45
CA VAL A 95 -1.91 15.32 6.86
C VAL A 95 -1.67 15.31 8.36
N SER A 96 -2.73 15.06 9.14
CA SER A 96 -2.71 15.12 10.60
C SER A 96 -1.62 14.25 11.24
N HIS A 97 -1.34 13.09 10.66
CA HIS A 97 -0.37 12.12 11.18
C HIS A 97 1.05 12.70 11.28
N ILE A 98 1.47 13.58 10.37
CA ILE A 98 2.79 14.22 10.41
C ILE A 98 2.98 15.01 11.73
N PHE A 99 1.90 15.59 12.24
CA PHE A 99 1.94 16.47 13.42
C PHE A 99 1.65 15.76 14.73
N ARG A 100 0.92 14.64 14.69
CA ARG A 100 0.38 13.97 15.89
C ARG A 100 1.00 12.61 16.16
N ASP A 101 1.32 11.87 15.11
CA ASP A 101 1.65 10.45 15.16
C ASP A 101 2.89 10.18 14.31
N HIS A 102 4.06 10.54 14.85
CA HIS A 102 5.31 10.50 14.10
C HIS A 102 5.59 9.12 13.48
N PHE A 103 5.93 9.13 12.19
CA PHE A 103 6.20 7.97 11.34
C PHE A 103 5.05 6.95 11.23
N TYR A 104 3.83 7.31 11.67
CA TYR A 104 2.69 6.39 11.62
C TYR A 104 2.32 5.97 10.20
N CYS A 105 2.49 6.86 9.21
CA CYS A 105 2.24 6.56 7.80
C CYS A 105 3.02 5.33 7.29
N PHE A 106 4.20 5.05 7.86
CA PHE A 106 4.96 3.84 7.52
C PHE A 106 4.19 2.56 7.86
N SER A 107 3.40 2.57 8.93
CA SER A 107 2.59 1.41 9.36
C SER A 107 1.53 1.05 8.31
N TYR A 108 1.00 2.03 7.57
CA TYR A 108 0.11 1.75 6.43
C TYR A 108 0.87 1.11 5.28
N VAL A 109 2.07 1.61 4.93
CA VAL A 109 2.91 1.01 3.88
C VAL A 109 3.22 -0.45 4.22
N PHE A 110 3.74 -0.69 5.43
CA PHE A 110 4.06 -2.02 5.92
C PHE A 110 2.81 -2.91 5.94
N GLY A 111 1.72 -2.42 6.52
CA GLY A 111 0.48 -3.19 6.67
C GLY A 111 -0.24 -3.50 5.36
N GLY A 112 -0.17 -2.59 4.39
CA GLY A 112 -0.74 -2.75 3.04
C GLY A 112 0.06 -3.75 2.21
N LEU A 113 1.39 -3.60 2.14
CA LEU A 113 2.25 -4.56 1.46
C LEU A 113 2.17 -5.95 2.10
N LEU A 114 2.22 -6.02 3.43
CA LEU A 114 2.09 -7.28 4.16
C LEU A 114 0.79 -8.01 3.83
N ALA A 115 -0.33 -7.29 3.69
CA ALA A 115 -1.60 -7.91 3.31
C ALA A 115 -1.54 -8.57 1.92
N HIS A 116 -0.85 -7.95 0.96
CA HIS A 116 -0.65 -8.53 -0.37
C HIS A 116 0.29 -9.73 -0.34
N CYS A 117 1.37 -9.68 0.45
CA CYS A 117 2.24 -10.84 0.69
C CYS A 117 1.48 -12.00 1.34
N MET A 118 0.65 -11.71 2.35
CA MET A 118 -0.23 -12.70 2.98
C MET A 118 -1.20 -13.32 1.97
N TYR A 119 -1.77 -12.51 1.08
CA TYR A 119 -2.63 -12.99 0.00
C TYR A 119 -1.89 -13.92 -0.97
N LYS A 120 -0.66 -13.57 -1.37
CA LYS A 120 0.19 -14.45 -2.20
C LYS A 120 0.50 -15.78 -1.50
N SER A 121 0.86 -15.74 -0.22
CA SER A 121 1.10 -16.95 0.59
C SER A 121 -0.15 -17.81 0.71
N TYR A 122 -1.32 -17.19 0.90
CA TYR A 122 -2.61 -17.88 0.92
C TYR A 122 -2.89 -18.59 -0.41
N GLN A 123 -2.67 -17.93 -1.56
CA GLN A 123 -2.83 -18.55 -2.87
C GLN A 123 -1.92 -19.76 -3.09
N THR A 124 -0.72 -19.75 -2.49
CA THR A 124 0.28 -20.81 -2.67
C THR A 124 0.04 -22.00 -1.73
N LEU A 125 -0.25 -21.72 -0.46
CA LEU A 125 -0.31 -22.74 0.62
C LEU A 125 -1.75 -23.17 0.96
N GLY A 126 -2.76 -22.40 0.55
CA GLY A 126 -4.17 -22.70 0.79
C GLY A 126 -4.50 -22.91 2.27
N LEU A 127 -5.07 -24.07 2.60
CA LEU A 127 -5.52 -24.39 3.95
C LEU A 127 -4.39 -24.37 4.99
N GLU A 128 -3.15 -24.68 4.57
CA GLU A 128 -2.00 -24.62 5.46
C GLU A 128 -1.73 -23.19 5.95
N PHE A 129 -1.85 -22.20 5.07
CA PHE A 129 -1.73 -20.79 5.46
C PHE A 129 -2.80 -20.40 6.47
N THR A 130 -4.06 -20.81 6.25
CA THR A 130 -5.17 -20.54 7.17
C THR A 130 -4.89 -21.10 8.56
N ASN A 131 -4.41 -22.34 8.65
CA ASN A 131 -4.06 -22.96 9.93
C ASN A 131 -2.95 -22.17 10.66
N ARG A 132 -1.89 -21.80 9.94
CA ARG A 132 -0.79 -20.98 10.48
C ARG A 132 -1.27 -19.59 10.92
N LEU A 133 -2.18 -18.98 10.16
CA LEU A 133 -2.77 -17.67 10.46
C LEU A 133 -3.62 -17.73 11.74
N ILE A 134 -4.40 -18.80 11.93
CA ILE A 134 -5.17 -19.01 13.18
C ILE A 134 -4.23 -19.12 14.39
N GLU A 135 -3.13 -19.86 14.26
CA GLU A 135 -2.12 -19.94 15.33
C GLU A 135 -1.49 -18.57 15.63
N LEU A 136 -1.14 -17.81 14.59
CA LEU A 136 -0.65 -16.43 14.75
C LEU A 136 -1.67 -15.56 15.51
N MET A 137 -2.95 -15.61 15.12
CA MET A 137 -3.99 -14.79 15.77
C MET A 137 -4.18 -15.13 17.25
N LYS A 138 -4.03 -16.40 17.64
CA LYS A 138 -4.11 -16.81 19.06
C LYS A 138 -2.99 -16.20 19.91
N MET A 139 -1.87 -15.82 19.31
CA MET A 139 -0.71 -15.27 20.02
C MET A 139 -0.85 -13.77 20.34
N GLY A 140 -1.75 -13.05 19.68
CA GLY A 140 -1.94 -11.61 19.88
C GLY A 140 -0.63 -10.81 19.79
N GLY A 141 -0.41 -9.87 20.70
CA GLY A 141 0.82 -9.06 20.79
C GLY A 141 1.92 -9.65 21.67
N SER A 142 1.92 -10.96 21.92
CA SER A 142 2.86 -11.60 22.87
C SER A 142 4.31 -11.71 22.37
N ARG A 143 4.56 -11.45 21.07
CA ARG A 143 5.88 -11.51 20.43
C ARG A 143 6.07 -10.36 19.47
N SER A 144 7.30 -10.14 19.02
CA SER A 144 7.59 -9.12 18.02
C SER A 144 6.90 -9.44 16.69
N THR A 145 6.58 -8.41 15.91
CA THR A 145 5.97 -8.57 14.58
C THR A 145 6.78 -9.50 13.68
N GLY A 146 8.11 -9.38 13.68
CA GLY A 146 8.98 -10.25 12.88
C GLY A 146 8.84 -11.73 13.26
N GLU A 147 8.84 -12.04 14.56
CA GLU A 147 8.66 -13.43 15.04
C GLU A 147 7.27 -13.99 14.70
N LEU A 148 6.23 -13.17 14.81
CA LEU A 148 4.87 -13.60 14.48
C LEU A 148 4.74 -13.89 12.98
N LEU A 149 5.29 -13.04 12.12
CA LEU A 149 5.17 -13.20 10.66
C LEU A 149 5.91 -14.43 10.12
N LYS A 150 6.99 -14.87 10.77
CA LYS A 150 7.66 -16.14 10.42
C LYS A 150 6.73 -17.36 10.54
N ILE A 151 5.74 -17.33 11.44
CA ILE A 151 4.76 -18.42 11.61
C ILE A 151 3.97 -18.65 10.33
N ILE A 152 3.62 -17.57 9.63
CA ILE A 152 2.90 -17.61 8.35
C ILE A 152 3.85 -17.61 7.15
N GLY A 153 5.14 -17.86 7.36
CA GLY A 153 6.16 -17.99 6.32
C GLY A 153 6.65 -16.65 5.72
N ILE A 154 6.46 -15.54 6.43
CA ILE A 154 6.86 -14.20 5.98
C ILE A 154 8.09 -13.75 6.76
N GLU A 155 9.24 -13.66 6.09
CA GLU A 155 10.48 -13.10 6.65
C GLU A 155 10.63 -11.64 6.21
N ILE A 156 10.44 -10.71 7.15
CA ILE A 156 10.39 -9.28 6.84
C ILE A 156 11.74 -8.68 6.42
N SER A 157 12.86 -9.34 6.75
CA SER A 157 14.19 -8.92 6.31
C SER A 157 14.48 -9.29 4.86
N GLU A 158 13.70 -10.20 4.25
CA GLU A 158 13.92 -10.66 2.89
C GLU A 158 13.20 -9.76 1.88
N LYS A 159 13.97 -9.12 1.00
CA LYS A 159 13.43 -8.24 -0.05
C LYS A 159 12.41 -8.96 -0.95
N GLU A 160 12.67 -10.22 -1.28
CA GLU A 160 11.82 -11.00 -2.19
C GLU A 160 10.39 -11.16 -1.68
N VAL A 161 10.20 -11.25 -0.36
CA VAL A 161 8.88 -11.32 0.27
C VAL A 161 8.06 -10.08 -0.08
N TRP A 162 8.67 -8.90 -0.06
CA TRP A 162 7.99 -7.65 -0.39
C TRP A 162 7.69 -7.51 -1.89
N LEU A 163 8.54 -8.07 -2.75
CA LEU A 163 8.30 -8.11 -4.19
C LEU A 163 7.06 -8.92 -4.55
N ASP A 164 6.70 -9.94 -3.77
CA ASP A 164 5.44 -10.66 -3.97
C ASP A 164 4.21 -9.77 -3.82
N GLY A 165 4.23 -8.82 -2.87
CA GLY A 165 3.16 -7.85 -2.73
C GLY A 165 3.00 -6.96 -3.96
N PHE A 166 4.11 -6.53 -4.56
CA PHE A 166 4.11 -5.78 -5.81
C PHE A 166 3.71 -6.62 -7.02
N ARG A 167 4.03 -7.92 -7.06
CA ARG A 167 3.59 -8.84 -8.12
C ARG A 167 2.07 -8.96 -8.16
N ILE A 168 1.39 -9.04 -7.00
CA ILE A 168 -0.08 -9.01 -6.94
C ILE A 168 -0.63 -7.72 -7.57
N PHE A 169 -0.07 -6.57 -7.20
CA PHE A 169 -0.48 -5.28 -7.77
C PHE A 169 -0.24 -5.21 -9.29
N GLU A 170 0.90 -5.71 -9.77
CA GLU A 170 1.23 -5.77 -11.19
C GLU A 170 0.25 -6.65 -11.99
N ASP A 171 -0.13 -7.80 -11.44
CA ASP A 171 -1.11 -8.70 -12.05
C ASP A 171 -2.50 -8.05 -12.16
N LEU A 172 -2.93 -7.34 -11.12
CA LEU A 172 -4.18 -6.55 -11.14
C LEU A 172 -4.13 -5.45 -12.21
N MET A 173 -3.01 -4.72 -12.32
CA MET A 173 -2.84 -3.68 -13.35
C MET A 173 -2.89 -4.26 -14.77
N LYS A 174 -2.21 -5.39 -15.02
CA LYS A 174 -2.23 -6.06 -16.34
C LYS A 174 -3.64 -6.50 -16.72
N ARG A 175 -4.38 -7.08 -15.76
CA ARG A 175 -5.77 -7.50 -15.96
C ARG A 175 -6.67 -6.31 -16.29
N TYR A 176 -6.53 -5.21 -15.55
CA TYR A 176 -7.28 -3.97 -15.79
C TYR A 176 -6.98 -3.35 -17.17
N ALA A 177 -5.70 -3.24 -17.53
CA ALA A 177 -5.28 -2.70 -18.83
C ALA A 177 -5.84 -3.53 -20.00
N THR A 178 -5.88 -4.86 -19.86
CA THR A 178 -6.47 -5.75 -20.86
C THR A 178 -7.95 -5.44 -21.09
N ILE A 179 -8.73 -5.27 -20.01
CA ILE A 179 -10.15 -4.94 -20.09
C ILE A 179 -10.38 -3.59 -20.78
N LYS A 180 -9.64 -2.54 -20.38
CA LYS A 180 -9.80 -1.22 -21.00
C LYS A 180 -9.37 -1.20 -22.47
N SER A 181 -8.35 -1.97 -22.86
CA SER A 181 -7.93 -2.07 -24.28
C SER A 181 -9.02 -2.66 -25.18
N ILE A 182 -9.79 -3.62 -24.65
CA ILE A 182 -10.93 -4.24 -25.36
C ILE A 182 -12.06 -3.21 -25.51
N GLN A 183 -12.37 -2.45 -24.46
CA GLN A 183 -13.43 -1.44 -24.47
C GLN A 183 -13.14 -0.24 -25.41
N VAL A 184 -11.86 0.14 -25.57
CA VAL A 184 -11.46 1.22 -26.50
C VAL A 184 -11.51 0.78 -27.97
N SER A 185 -11.47 -0.53 -28.23
CA SER A 185 -11.45 -1.08 -29.58
C SER A 185 -12.83 -1.49 -30.11
N SER A 186 -13.88 -1.37 -29.27
CA SER A 186 -15.28 -1.70 -29.57
C SER A 186 -16.14 -0.46 -29.72
#